data_AF-A0A814CZK1-F1
#
_entry.id   AF-A0A814CZK1-F1
#
_cell.length_a   1.000
_cell.length_b   1.000
_cell.length_c   1.000
_cell.angle_alpha   90.00
_cell.angle_beta   90.00
_cell.angle_gamma   90.00
#
_symmetry.space_group_name_H-M   'P 1'
#
loop_
_entity.id
_entity.type
_entity.pdbx_description
1 polymer ?
#
loop_
_entity_poly.entity_id
_entity_poly.type
_entity_poly.pdbx_seq_one_letter_code
_entity_poly.pdbx_strand_id
1 'polypeptide(L)'
;MASTSFQYGELSNTQFNRLITERARFKIRSQNTHNQVHRPQLESLPSANTSTTALSEVSSQIDTVLLGDSMMERFKTTGKHTQIVQLRYPQVFNAGVGGDKIDNVLYRIDLGLLRLLKHKKPKLIVLHVGTNNLRPGKALQFQHLDDYCLLLHVVLRTLSTETQILVTRLFRRTDIDEHCVTHSNMALKELVTKINAEEMRKEAQPSSRVHWMDPPGDIGLEHLDDHVHLNADGYQIWNAALLQKIQELLSTSNSK
;
A
#
# COMPACT_ATOMS: atom_id res chain seq x y z
N MET A 1 -12.07 26.25 8.74
CA MET A 1 -11.94 24.81 8.47
C MET A 1 -11.43 24.16 9.75
N ALA A 2 -12.18 23.22 10.34
CA ALA A 2 -11.78 22.58 11.59
C ALA A 2 -10.50 21.77 11.34
N SER A 3 -9.41 22.17 12.02
CA SER A 3 -8.17 21.42 12.11
C SER A 3 -8.44 20.13 12.89
N THR A 4 -8.98 19.11 12.23
CA THR A 4 -8.98 17.74 12.74
C THR A 4 -7.56 17.22 12.56
N SER A 5 -6.72 17.45 13.57
CA SER A 5 -5.40 16.85 13.62
C SER A 5 -5.58 15.37 13.94
N PHE A 6 -5.09 14.51 13.06
CA PHE A 6 -5.13 13.08 13.25
C PHE A 6 -4.02 12.70 14.25
N GLN A 7 -4.32 12.71 15.55
CA GLN A 7 -3.33 12.47 16.61
C GLN A 7 -3.03 10.98 16.84
N TYR A 8 -2.69 10.25 15.78
CA TYR A 8 -2.39 8.81 15.90
C TYR A 8 -1.08 8.51 16.61
N GLY A 9 -0.10 9.39 16.45
CA GLY A 9 1.24 9.13 16.97
C GLY A 9 1.45 9.52 18.43
N GLU A 10 0.42 9.95 19.16
CA GLU A 10 0.44 10.10 20.64
C GLU A 10 -0.23 8.90 21.35
N LEU A 11 -0.92 8.04 20.60
CA LEU A 11 -1.63 6.90 21.16
C LEU A 11 -0.65 5.80 21.64
N SER A 12 -0.89 5.28 22.85
CA SER A 12 -0.21 4.07 23.32
C SER A 12 -0.46 2.89 22.37
N ASN A 13 0.42 1.89 22.38
CA ASN A 13 0.26 0.70 21.53
C ASN A 13 -1.11 0.01 21.73
N THR A 14 -1.61 -0.04 22.96
CA THR A 14 -2.92 -0.63 23.28
C THR A 14 -4.08 0.18 22.68
N GLN A 15 -4.08 1.50 22.86
CA GLN A 15 -5.11 2.37 22.28
C GLN A 15 -5.09 2.31 20.75
N PHE A 16 -3.89 2.31 20.18
CA PHE A 16 -3.70 2.26 18.73
C PHE A 16 -4.21 0.94 18.14
N ASN A 17 -3.84 -0.21 18.73
CA ASN A 17 -4.32 -1.51 18.29
C ASN A 17 -5.85 -1.64 18.41
N ARG A 18 -6.42 -1.15 19.52
CA ARG A 18 -7.88 -1.12 19.70
C ARG A 18 -8.56 -0.32 18.59
N LEU A 19 -8.01 0.82 18.23
CA LEU A 19 -8.55 1.66 17.16
C LEU A 19 -8.49 0.97 15.79
N ILE A 20 -7.41 0.23 15.49
CA ILE A 20 -7.34 -0.61 14.28
C ILE A 20 -8.50 -1.62 14.27
N THR A 21 -8.71 -2.35 15.36
CA THR A 21 -9.80 -3.35 15.46
C THR A 21 -11.18 -2.69 15.32
N GLU A 22 -11.39 -1.50 15.88
CA GLU A 22 -12.66 -0.77 15.79
C GLU A 22 -12.95 -0.24 14.37
N ARG A 23 -11.92 0.20 13.64
CA ARG A 23 -12.01 0.69 12.25
C ARG A 23 -12.02 -0.43 11.21
N ALA A 24 -11.43 -1.57 11.53
CA ALA A 24 -11.40 -2.72 10.65
C ALA A 24 -12.82 -3.20 10.29
N ARG A 25 -13.03 -3.50 9.00
CA ARG A 25 -14.30 -4.05 8.50
C ARG A 25 -14.08 -5.39 7.82
N PHE A 26 -14.76 -6.40 8.36
CA PHE A 26 -14.80 -7.74 7.81
C PHE A 26 -15.29 -7.72 6.35
N LYS A 27 -14.63 -8.51 5.52
CA LYS A 27 -15.10 -8.90 4.20
C LYS A 27 -14.61 -10.30 3.91
N ILE A 28 -15.52 -11.18 3.49
CA ILE A 28 -15.24 -12.61 3.30
C ILE A 28 -14.05 -12.86 2.37
N ARG A 29 -13.95 -12.10 1.27
CA ARG A 29 -12.82 -12.20 0.33
C ARG A 29 -11.51 -11.81 1.01
N SER A 30 -11.49 -10.73 1.79
CA SER A 30 -10.28 -10.27 2.50
C SER A 30 -9.82 -11.27 3.56
N GLN A 31 -10.77 -11.87 4.30
CA GLN A 31 -10.51 -12.95 5.25
C GLN A 31 -9.92 -14.19 4.57
N ASN A 32 -10.58 -14.66 3.51
CA ASN A 32 -10.18 -15.87 2.80
C ASN A 32 -8.82 -15.69 2.12
N THR A 33 -8.61 -14.58 1.39
CA THR A 33 -7.32 -14.33 0.75
C THR A 33 -6.20 -14.17 1.79
N HIS A 34 -6.47 -13.52 2.93
CA HIS A 34 -5.46 -13.45 4.01
C HIS A 34 -5.09 -14.84 4.54
N ASN A 35 -6.08 -15.65 4.95
CA ASN A 35 -5.83 -16.92 5.61
C ASN A 35 -5.39 -18.05 4.68
N GLN A 36 -5.86 -18.06 3.43
CA GLN A 36 -5.65 -19.16 2.50
C GLN A 36 -4.54 -18.87 1.49
N VAL A 37 -4.16 -17.60 1.29
CA VAL A 37 -3.15 -17.21 0.29
C VAL A 37 -1.98 -16.46 0.95
N HIS A 38 -2.22 -15.27 1.50
CA HIS A 38 -1.13 -14.41 1.95
C HIS A 38 -0.38 -14.96 3.15
N ARG A 39 -1.11 -15.41 4.19
CA ARG A 39 -0.50 -15.99 5.39
C ARG A 39 0.31 -17.25 5.06
N PRO A 40 -0.23 -18.29 4.38
CA PRO A 40 0.56 -19.46 4.02
C PRO A 40 1.80 -19.13 3.19
N GLN A 41 1.70 -18.20 2.23
CA GLN A 41 2.86 -17.77 1.45
C GLN A 41 3.95 -17.14 2.33
N LEU A 42 3.59 -16.24 3.25
CA LEU A 42 4.54 -15.59 4.15
C LEU A 42 5.13 -16.57 5.18
N GLU A 43 4.33 -17.48 5.72
CA GLU A 43 4.76 -18.48 6.69
C GLU A 43 5.66 -19.56 6.06
N SER A 44 5.48 -19.86 4.76
CA SER A 44 6.33 -20.80 4.03
C SER A 44 7.76 -20.29 3.77
N LEU A 45 7.96 -18.97 3.80
CA LEU A 45 9.29 -18.36 3.66
C LEU A 45 10.05 -18.46 5.00
N PRO A 46 11.39 -18.66 4.99
CA PRO A 46 12.19 -18.58 6.21
C PRO A 46 12.10 -17.18 6.85
N SER A 47 12.48 -17.05 8.11
CA SER A 47 12.67 -15.70 8.70
C SER A 47 13.93 -15.06 8.14
N ALA A 48 13.93 -13.74 7.94
CA ALA A 48 15.11 -13.02 7.44
C ALA A 48 16.33 -13.09 8.37
N ASN A 49 16.18 -13.57 9.62
CA ASN A 49 17.27 -13.72 10.58
C ASN A 49 17.80 -15.16 10.71
N THR A 50 17.21 -16.13 10.03
CA THR A 50 17.65 -17.54 10.08
C THR A 50 18.76 -17.78 9.06
N SER A 51 20.02 -17.56 9.47
CA SER A 51 21.19 -18.03 8.72
C SER A 51 21.21 -19.55 8.73
N THR A 52 20.69 -20.19 7.68
CA THR A 52 20.89 -21.62 7.46
C THR A 52 22.07 -21.81 6.52
N THR A 53 23.10 -22.50 7.02
CA THR A 53 24.39 -22.82 6.38
C THR A 53 24.28 -23.86 5.27
N ALA A 54 23.17 -23.93 4.54
CA ALA A 54 22.96 -24.92 3.49
C ALA A 54 22.26 -24.28 2.30
N LEU A 55 23.00 -24.09 1.20
CA LEU A 55 22.67 -24.18 -0.24
C LEU A 55 21.23 -23.89 -0.76
N SER A 56 20.31 -23.30 0.00
CA SER A 56 18.98 -22.92 -0.47
C SER A 56 19.04 -21.48 -0.95
N GLU A 57 19.06 -21.29 -2.27
CA GLU A 57 19.08 -20.01 -2.99
C GLU A 57 17.80 -19.16 -2.81
N VAL A 58 16.91 -19.52 -1.88
CA VAL A 58 15.64 -18.81 -1.67
C VAL A 58 15.86 -17.73 -0.62
N SER A 59 16.12 -16.50 -1.08
CA SER A 59 16.10 -15.31 -0.22
C SER A 59 14.80 -15.29 0.59
N SER A 60 14.91 -15.11 1.91
CA SER A 60 13.76 -14.96 2.82
C SER A 60 13.28 -13.52 2.96
N GLN A 61 14.00 -12.57 2.37
CA GLN A 61 13.73 -11.15 2.46
C GLN A 61 12.82 -10.72 1.32
N ILE A 62 11.73 -10.04 1.67
CA ILE A 62 10.85 -9.35 0.73
C ILE A 62 11.31 -7.90 0.73
N ASP A 63 11.67 -7.29 -0.40
CA ASP A 63 12.02 -5.87 -0.41
C ASP A 63 10.81 -4.99 -0.68
N THR A 64 9.90 -5.42 -1.54
CA THR A 64 8.73 -4.62 -1.94
C THR A 64 7.43 -5.38 -1.67
N VAL A 65 6.47 -4.73 -1.03
CA VAL A 65 5.11 -5.26 -0.89
C VAL A 65 4.14 -4.40 -1.69
N LEU A 66 3.39 -5.01 -2.59
CA LEU A 66 2.24 -4.39 -3.25
C LEU A 66 1.01 -4.58 -2.36
N LEU A 67 0.63 -3.55 -1.60
CA LEU A 67 -0.50 -3.58 -0.68
C LEU A 67 -1.66 -2.77 -1.24
N GLY A 68 -2.85 -3.35 -1.33
CA GLY A 68 -3.97 -2.60 -1.85
C GLY A 68 -5.19 -3.41 -2.23
N ASP A 69 -5.92 -2.84 -3.18
CA ASP A 69 -7.16 -3.39 -3.73
C ASP A 69 -6.93 -4.23 -5.01
N SER A 70 -7.95 -4.29 -5.88
CA SER A 70 -7.90 -5.02 -7.15
C SER A 70 -6.81 -4.53 -8.09
N MET A 71 -6.41 -3.25 -8.03
CA MET A 71 -5.37 -2.72 -8.90
C MET A 71 -4.03 -3.40 -8.62
N MET A 72 -3.73 -3.65 -7.35
CA MET A 72 -2.55 -4.43 -6.94
C MET A 72 -2.75 -5.92 -7.23
N GLU A 73 -3.92 -6.49 -6.92
CA GLU A 73 -4.20 -7.91 -7.17
C GLU A 73 -4.02 -8.29 -8.65
N ARG A 74 -4.50 -7.45 -9.57
CA ARG A 74 -4.49 -7.70 -11.03
C ARG A 74 -3.11 -7.66 -11.67
N PHE A 75 -2.04 -7.29 -10.97
CA PHE A 75 -0.68 -7.63 -11.42
C PHE A 75 -0.49 -9.16 -11.54
N LYS A 76 -1.22 -9.98 -10.77
CA LYS A 76 -1.20 -11.45 -10.90
C LYS A 76 -1.93 -11.97 -12.15
N THR A 77 -2.76 -11.13 -12.78
CA THR A 77 -3.62 -11.51 -13.91
C THR A 77 -3.39 -10.62 -15.13
N THR A 78 -4.09 -9.50 -15.25
CA THR A 78 -3.99 -8.59 -16.40
C THR A 78 -2.56 -8.03 -16.56
N GLY A 79 -1.92 -7.69 -15.44
CA GLY A 79 -0.54 -7.21 -15.40
C GLY A 79 0.52 -8.31 -15.34
N LYS A 80 0.20 -9.59 -15.56
CA LYS A 80 1.15 -10.72 -15.36
C LYS A 80 2.41 -10.65 -16.24
N HIS A 81 2.35 -9.92 -17.35
CA HIS A 81 3.48 -9.73 -18.27
C HIS A 81 4.27 -8.46 -17.99
N THR A 82 3.96 -7.75 -16.91
CA THR A 82 4.72 -6.58 -16.49
C THR A 82 6.02 -7.00 -15.80
N GLN A 83 7.03 -6.14 -15.88
CA GLN A 83 8.34 -6.45 -15.32
C GLN A 83 8.28 -6.62 -13.79
N ILE A 84 7.44 -5.87 -13.05
CA ILE A 84 7.33 -6.01 -11.59
C ILE A 84 6.91 -7.42 -11.13
N VAL A 85 6.21 -8.17 -11.98
CA VAL A 85 5.79 -9.56 -11.74
C VAL A 85 6.88 -10.56 -12.11
N GLN A 86 7.69 -10.23 -13.12
CA GLN A 86 8.78 -11.07 -13.62
C GLN A 86 10.08 -10.89 -12.84
N LEU A 87 10.23 -9.78 -12.13
CA LEU A 87 11.42 -9.50 -11.33
C LEU A 87 11.56 -10.50 -10.18
N ARG A 88 12.68 -11.23 -10.20
CA ARG A 88 13.20 -11.95 -9.03
C ARG A 88 14.01 -11.05 -8.08
N TYR A 89 14.26 -9.78 -8.42
CA TYR A 89 15.18 -8.90 -7.67
C TYR A 89 14.52 -7.64 -7.08
N PRO A 90 14.51 -7.46 -5.74
CA PRO A 90 14.61 -8.51 -4.74
C PRO A 90 13.23 -8.66 -4.06
N GLN A 91 12.64 -9.85 -4.25
CA GLN A 91 11.27 -10.28 -3.88
C GLN A 91 10.18 -9.22 -3.70
N VAL A 92 9.32 -9.11 -4.72
CA VAL A 92 8.02 -8.43 -4.64
C VAL A 92 6.97 -9.39 -4.08
N PHE A 93 6.30 -9.02 -2.99
CA PHE A 93 5.13 -9.73 -2.47
C PHE A 93 3.85 -8.97 -2.76
N ASN A 94 2.93 -9.60 -3.49
CA ASN A 94 1.66 -8.98 -3.83
C ASN A 94 0.55 -9.35 -2.84
N ALA A 95 0.24 -8.40 -1.98
CA ALA A 95 -0.81 -8.43 -0.96
C ALA A 95 -2.09 -7.67 -1.37
N GLY A 96 -2.34 -7.52 -2.68
CA GLY A 96 -3.56 -6.94 -3.22
C GLY A 96 -4.77 -7.87 -3.07
N VAL A 97 -5.95 -7.30 -2.81
CA VAL A 97 -7.21 -8.05 -2.71
C VAL A 97 -8.34 -7.32 -3.44
N GLY A 98 -8.99 -8.03 -4.36
CA GLY A 98 -10.07 -7.52 -5.18
C GLY A 98 -11.20 -6.86 -4.37
N GLY A 99 -11.49 -5.60 -4.70
CA GLY A 99 -12.58 -4.81 -4.12
C GLY A 99 -12.35 -4.38 -2.67
N ASP A 100 -11.16 -4.58 -2.09
CA ASP A 100 -10.86 -4.05 -0.75
C ASP A 100 -11.05 -2.53 -0.73
N LYS A 101 -11.73 -2.07 0.31
CA LYS A 101 -11.71 -0.68 0.75
C LYS A 101 -10.61 -0.48 1.80
N ILE A 102 -10.38 0.76 2.20
CA ILE A 102 -9.35 1.13 3.20
C ILE A 102 -9.53 0.34 4.51
N ASP A 103 -10.76 0.25 5.01
CA ASP A 103 -11.17 -0.49 6.21
C ASP A 103 -11.04 -2.01 6.08
N ASN A 104 -11.11 -2.56 4.86
CA ASN A 104 -10.81 -3.97 4.61
C ASN A 104 -9.30 -4.25 4.62
N VAL A 105 -8.47 -3.29 4.18
CA VAL A 105 -7.01 -3.40 4.35
C VAL A 105 -6.66 -3.38 5.83
N LEU A 106 -7.23 -2.45 6.61
CA LEU A 106 -7.09 -2.42 8.07
C LEU A 106 -7.50 -3.75 8.70
N TYR A 107 -8.58 -4.37 8.23
CA TYR A 107 -9.00 -5.70 8.69
C TYR A 107 -7.93 -6.77 8.46
N ARG A 108 -7.30 -6.83 7.29
CA ARG A 108 -6.20 -7.78 7.05
C ARG A 108 -4.98 -7.50 7.93
N ILE A 109 -4.73 -6.23 8.25
CA ILE A 109 -3.65 -5.85 9.18
C ILE A 109 -3.97 -6.31 10.59
N ASP A 110 -5.21 -6.17 11.05
CA ASP A 110 -5.70 -6.66 12.35
C ASP A 110 -5.51 -8.19 12.49
N LEU A 111 -5.81 -8.94 11.42
CA LEU A 111 -5.54 -10.39 11.32
C LEU A 111 -4.04 -10.76 11.37
N GLY A 112 -3.15 -9.77 11.27
CA GLY A 112 -1.71 -9.92 11.45
C GLY A 112 -0.87 -9.85 10.19
N LEU A 113 -1.40 -9.34 9.06
CA LEU A 113 -0.63 -9.23 7.82
C LEU A 113 0.70 -8.48 8.00
N LEU A 114 0.69 -7.31 8.65
CA LEU A 114 1.94 -6.58 8.89
C LEU A 114 2.85 -7.26 9.92
N ARG A 115 2.30 -8.00 10.88
CA ARG A 115 3.10 -8.78 11.84
C ARG A 115 3.91 -9.85 11.12
N LEU A 116 3.28 -10.56 10.18
CA LEU A 116 3.97 -11.54 9.34
C LEU A 116 5.04 -10.88 8.46
N LEU A 117 4.71 -9.75 7.82
CA LEU A 117 5.64 -9.01 6.96
C LEU A 117 6.82 -8.43 7.72
N LYS A 118 6.66 -8.01 8.98
CA LYS A 118 7.74 -7.47 9.82
C LYS A 118 8.95 -8.42 9.85
N HIS A 119 8.71 -9.73 9.91
CA HIS A 119 9.76 -10.76 9.94
C HIS A 119 10.46 -10.98 8.59
N LYS A 120 9.93 -10.40 7.51
CA LYS A 120 10.49 -10.45 6.14
C LYS A 120 11.25 -9.18 5.77
N LYS A 121 11.28 -8.18 6.66
CA LYS A 121 12.02 -6.91 6.54
C LYS A 121 11.78 -6.17 5.19
N PRO A 122 10.52 -5.84 4.86
CA PRO A 122 10.20 -5.02 3.68
C PRO A 122 10.90 -3.67 3.74
N LYS A 123 11.54 -3.30 2.64
CA LYS A 123 12.15 -1.97 2.45
C LYS A 123 11.14 -0.96 1.91
N LEU A 124 10.14 -1.44 1.15
CA LEU A 124 9.13 -0.60 0.53
C LEU A 124 7.75 -1.24 0.59
N ILE A 125 6.75 -0.44 0.96
CA ILE A 125 5.33 -0.75 0.76
C ILE A 125 4.80 0.16 -0.36
N VAL A 126 4.35 -0.41 -1.46
CA VAL A 126 3.57 0.32 -2.46
C VAL A 126 2.09 0.19 -2.10
N LEU A 127 1.45 1.30 -1.75
CA LEU A 127 0.07 1.36 -1.33
C LEU A 127 -0.82 1.92 -2.45
N HIS A 128 -1.83 1.15 -2.85
CA HIS A 128 -2.92 1.59 -3.73
C HIS A 128 -4.26 1.08 -3.22
N VAL A 129 -5.00 1.95 -2.55
CA VAL A 129 -6.33 1.62 -2.04
C VAL A 129 -7.18 2.89 -1.97
N GLY A 130 -8.49 2.74 -2.09
CA GLY A 130 -9.45 3.84 -1.87
C GLY A 130 -10.41 4.02 -3.03
N THR A 131 -10.12 3.46 -4.21
CA THR A 131 -11.03 3.53 -5.36
C THR A 131 -12.40 2.90 -5.04
N ASN A 132 -12.43 1.84 -4.23
CA ASN A 132 -13.66 1.15 -3.80
C ASN A 132 -14.46 1.91 -2.73
N ASN A 133 -13.90 2.99 -2.16
CA ASN A 133 -14.59 3.89 -1.22
C ASN A 133 -15.32 5.03 -1.94
N LEU A 134 -15.04 5.24 -3.23
CA LEU A 134 -15.71 6.25 -4.06
C LEU A 134 -17.13 5.82 -4.40
N ARG A 135 -18.01 6.82 -4.57
CA ARG A 135 -19.37 6.63 -5.07
C ARG A 135 -19.69 7.75 -6.07
N PRO A 136 -20.62 7.54 -7.02
CA PRO A 136 -21.07 8.61 -7.92
C PRO A 136 -21.45 9.88 -7.13
N GLY A 137 -20.94 11.04 -7.57
CA GLY A 137 -21.13 12.32 -6.90
C GLY A 137 -20.48 12.48 -5.52
N LYS A 138 -19.67 11.52 -5.05
CA LYS A 138 -19.04 11.57 -3.72
C LYS A 138 -17.56 11.17 -3.75
N ALA A 139 -16.70 12.16 -3.50
CA ALA A 139 -15.29 11.96 -3.17
C ALA A 139 -15.13 11.21 -1.83
N LEU A 140 -13.88 10.86 -1.49
CA LEU A 140 -13.55 10.33 -0.18
C LEU A 140 -14.01 11.29 0.93
N GLN A 141 -14.75 10.74 1.89
CA GLN A 141 -15.30 11.46 3.02
C GLN A 141 -14.28 11.50 4.16
N PHE A 142 -14.52 12.36 5.15
CA PHE A 142 -13.66 12.50 6.32
C PHE A 142 -13.28 11.15 6.95
N GLN A 143 -14.25 10.25 7.18
CA GLN A 143 -13.96 8.95 7.77
C GLN A 143 -13.01 8.09 6.92
N HIS A 144 -13.12 8.15 5.59
CA HIS A 144 -12.21 7.42 4.71
C HIS A 144 -10.78 7.95 4.80
N LEU A 145 -10.64 9.28 4.89
CA LEU A 145 -9.34 9.95 5.04
C LEU A 145 -8.72 9.67 6.42
N ASP A 146 -9.56 9.63 7.46
CA ASP A 146 -9.18 9.23 8.82
C ASP A 146 -8.66 7.78 8.86
N ASP A 147 -9.41 6.85 8.26
CA ASP A 147 -9.00 5.43 8.16
C ASP A 147 -7.72 5.28 7.32
N TYR A 148 -7.53 6.10 6.29
CA TYR A 148 -6.31 6.09 5.47
C TYR A 148 -5.11 6.61 6.27
N CYS A 149 -5.31 7.66 7.05
CA CYS A 149 -4.29 8.19 7.95
C CYS A 149 -3.90 7.13 9.00
N LEU A 150 -4.87 6.47 9.63
CA LEU A 150 -4.64 5.34 10.52
C LEU A 150 -3.82 4.25 9.79
N LEU A 151 -4.22 3.83 8.60
CA LEU A 151 -3.52 2.83 7.80
C LEU A 151 -2.03 3.17 7.61
N LEU A 152 -1.71 4.41 7.24
CA LEU A 152 -0.32 4.86 7.08
C LEU A 152 0.45 4.81 8.42
N HIS A 153 -0.13 5.31 9.52
CA HIS A 153 0.51 5.21 10.83
C HIS A 153 0.71 3.78 11.29
N VAL A 154 -0.20 2.87 10.96
CA VAL A 154 -0.06 1.44 11.31
C VAL A 154 1.15 0.83 10.62
N VAL A 155 1.36 1.16 9.34
CA VAL A 155 2.55 0.73 8.61
C VAL A 155 3.82 1.33 9.23
N LEU A 156 3.83 2.65 9.46
CA LEU A 156 4.98 3.36 10.03
C LEU A 156 5.39 2.85 11.42
N ARG A 157 4.43 2.49 12.27
CA ARG A 157 4.66 1.98 13.63
C ARG A 157 5.02 0.49 13.68
N THR A 158 4.54 -0.30 12.72
CA THR A 158 4.71 -1.76 12.77
C THR A 158 6.01 -2.21 12.12
N LEU A 159 6.38 -1.60 10.98
CA LEU A 159 7.54 -1.98 10.17
C LEU A 159 8.80 -1.22 10.59
N SER A 160 9.93 -1.54 9.96
CA SER A 160 11.22 -0.89 10.24
C SER A 160 11.14 0.62 9.98
N THR A 161 11.91 1.42 10.71
CA THR A 161 12.08 2.86 10.44
C THR A 161 12.70 3.13 9.07
N GLU A 162 13.40 2.15 8.50
CA GLU A 162 13.95 2.17 7.13
C GLU A 162 12.91 1.83 6.06
N THR A 163 11.77 1.22 6.45
CA THR A 163 10.70 0.90 5.50
C THR A 163 10.07 2.20 5.02
N GLN A 164 10.10 2.41 3.71
CA GLN A 164 9.43 3.49 3.00
C GLN A 164 8.02 3.07 2.56
N ILE A 165 7.15 4.05 2.32
CA ILE A 165 5.79 3.84 1.81
C ILE A 165 5.63 4.68 0.54
N LEU A 166 5.31 4.05 -0.59
CA LEU A 166 4.93 4.73 -1.83
C LEU A 166 3.41 4.68 -1.99
N VAL A 167 2.73 5.78 -1.74
CA VAL A 167 1.30 5.95 -2.02
C VAL A 167 1.13 6.32 -3.49
N THR A 168 0.41 5.48 -4.22
CA THR A 168 0.07 5.75 -5.62
C THR A 168 -1.31 6.37 -5.71
N ARG A 169 -1.43 7.37 -6.58
CA ARG A 169 -2.67 8.05 -6.90
C ARG A 169 -3.74 7.09 -7.45
N LEU A 170 -5.01 7.34 -7.11
CA LEU A 170 -6.16 6.64 -7.69
C LEU A 170 -6.35 7.03 -9.16
N PHE A 171 -6.59 6.02 -10.00
CA PHE A 171 -6.89 6.21 -11.41
C PHE A 171 -8.28 6.79 -11.64
N ARG A 172 -8.47 7.40 -12.82
CA ARG A 172 -9.79 7.79 -13.31
C ARG A 172 -10.67 6.56 -13.46
N ARG A 173 -11.98 6.79 -13.35
CA ARG A 173 -13.02 5.80 -13.54
C ARG A 173 -14.08 6.38 -14.45
N THR A 174 -14.76 5.54 -15.22
CA THR A 174 -15.88 6.02 -16.05
C THR A 174 -17.20 6.08 -15.28
N ASP A 175 -17.29 5.40 -14.12
CA ASP A 175 -18.49 5.36 -13.28
C ASP A 175 -18.44 6.31 -12.06
N ILE A 176 -17.36 7.09 -11.93
CA ILE A 176 -17.18 8.11 -10.88
C ILE A 176 -16.76 9.42 -11.54
N ASP A 177 -17.37 10.52 -11.10
CA ASP A 177 -17.03 11.83 -11.63
C ASP A 177 -15.54 12.17 -11.41
N GLU A 178 -14.89 12.69 -12.44
CA GLU A 178 -13.45 13.00 -12.42
C GLU A 178 -13.08 13.98 -11.30
N HIS A 179 -13.97 14.93 -10.98
CA HIS A 179 -13.77 15.86 -9.88
C HIS A 179 -13.76 15.14 -8.51
N CYS A 180 -14.53 14.07 -8.34
CA CYS A 180 -14.53 13.27 -7.11
C CYS A 180 -13.23 12.49 -6.94
N VAL A 181 -12.72 11.88 -8.03
CA VAL A 181 -11.41 11.21 -8.04
C VAL A 181 -10.30 12.22 -7.76
N THR A 182 -10.34 13.38 -8.40
CA THR A 182 -9.34 14.44 -8.24
C THR A 182 -9.32 15.00 -6.82
N HIS A 183 -10.47 15.35 -6.25
CA HIS A 183 -10.58 15.83 -4.88
C HIS A 183 -10.04 14.79 -3.89
N SER A 184 -10.40 13.52 -4.07
CA SER A 184 -9.91 12.43 -3.24
C SER A 184 -8.39 12.32 -3.26
N ASN A 185 -7.79 12.39 -4.45
CA ASN A 185 -6.34 12.36 -4.60
C ASN A 185 -5.65 13.59 -4.00
N MET A 186 -6.24 14.79 -4.11
CA MET A 186 -5.72 15.99 -3.45
C MET A 186 -5.70 15.80 -1.92
N ALA A 187 -6.79 15.29 -1.34
CA ALA A 187 -6.87 15.04 0.09
C ALA A 187 -5.87 13.98 0.56
N LEU A 188 -5.71 12.88 -0.19
CA LEU A 188 -4.70 11.85 0.12
C LEU A 188 -3.26 12.38 0.02
N LYS A 189 -2.95 13.20 -0.99
CA LYS A 189 -1.64 13.84 -1.13
C LYS A 189 -1.37 14.80 0.03
N GLU A 190 -2.38 15.55 0.47
CA GLU A 190 -2.28 16.43 1.64
C GLU A 190 -2.04 15.63 2.94
N LEU A 191 -2.70 14.48 3.12
CA LEU A 191 -2.44 13.58 4.25
C LEU A 191 -0.98 13.11 4.27
N VAL A 192 -0.43 12.71 3.13
CA VAL A 192 0.99 12.30 3.02
C VAL A 192 1.92 13.43 3.46
N THR A 193 1.67 14.67 3.00
CA THR A 193 2.43 15.85 3.41
C THR A 193 2.36 16.07 4.92
N LYS A 194 1.16 15.98 5.52
CA LYS A 194 0.96 16.18 6.96
C LYS A 194 1.68 15.11 7.79
N ILE A 195 1.57 13.84 7.41
CA ILE A 195 2.24 12.72 8.10
C ILE A 195 3.76 12.88 8.06
N ASN A 196 4.35 13.22 6.91
CA ASN A 196 5.79 13.47 6.85
C ASN A 196 6.20 14.66 7.73
N ALA A 197 5.41 15.74 7.77
CA ALA A 197 5.69 16.88 8.64
C ALA A 197 5.61 16.51 10.13
N GLU A 198 4.73 15.57 10.51
CA GLU A 198 4.67 15.03 11.87
C GLU A 198 5.89 14.15 12.18
N GLU A 199 6.23 13.19 11.32
CA GLU A 199 7.36 12.27 11.52
C GLU A 199 8.68 13.04 11.65
N MET A 200 8.91 14.08 10.83
CA MET A 200 10.11 14.93 10.90
C MET A 200 10.21 15.74 12.21
N ARG A 201 9.09 15.99 12.90
CA ARG A 201 9.10 16.71 14.20
C ARG A 201 9.44 15.80 15.38
N LYS A 202 9.13 14.50 15.29
CA LYS A 202 9.22 13.58 16.43
C LYS A 202 10.62 13.07 16.69
N GLU A 203 11.37 12.73 15.65
CA GLU A 203 12.73 12.18 15.76
C GLU A 203 13.52 12.53 14.49
N ALA A 204 14.85 12.68 14.60
CA ALA A 204 15.79 13.23 13.61
C ALA A 204 15.93 12.46 12.28
N GLN A 205 14.82 12.12 11.63
CA GLN A 205 14.73 11.54 10.29
C GLN A 205 14.99 12.64 9.26
N PRO A 206 16.11 12.62 8.53
CA PRO A 206 16.47 13.71 7.61
C PRO A 206 15.64 13.71 6.31
N SER A 207 14.74 12.75 6.12
CA SER A 207 14.00 12.55 4.87
C SER A 207 12.61 11.95 5.10
N SER A 208 11.67 12.31 4.24
CA SER A 208 10.31 11.74 4.21
C SER A 208 10.34 10.22 4.01
N ARG A 209 9.45 9.50 4.71
CA ARG A 209 9.25 8.05 4.56
C ARG A 209 8.02 7.69 3.75
N VAL A 210 7.06 8.60 3.64
CA VAL A 210 5.84 8.41 2.86
C VAL A 210 5.93 9.25 1.61
N HIS A 211 5.83 8.64 0.44
CA HIS A 211 5.99 9.27 -0.85
C HIS A 211 4.68 9.24 -1.61
N TRP A 212 4.41 10.30 -2.37
CA TRP A 212 3.27 10.34 -3.29
C TRP A 212 3.75 10.12 -4.72
N MET A 213 3.02 9.32 -5.48
CA MET A 213 3.24 9.12 -6.91
C MET A 213 1.95 9.42 -7.68
N ASP A 214 2.02 10.41 -8.56
CA ASP A 214 1.00 10.68 -9.57
C ASP A 214 1.04 9.58 -10.67
N PRO A 215 -0.08 9.28 -11.36
CA PRO A 215 -0.09 8.26 -12.38
C PRO A 215 0.77 8.72 -13.57
N PRO A 216 1.27 7.79 -14.40
CA PRO A 216 1.87 8.15 -15.67
C PRO A 216 0.87 8.99 -16.50
N GLY A 217 1.36 10.04 -17.15
CA GLY A 217 0.53 10.95 -17.95
C GLY A 217 -0.22 10.25 -19.09
N ASP A 218 0.32 9.13 -19.58
CA ASP A 218 -0.23 8.38 -20.71
C ASP A 218 -1.39 7.46 -20.32
N ILE A 219 -1.80 7.38 -19.05
CA ILE A 219 -2.95 6.57 -18.63
C ILE A 219 -4.27 7.34 -18.80
N GLY A 220 -4.91 7.11 -19.94
CA GLY A 220 -6.26 7.55 -20.29
C GLY A 220 -7.40 6.59 -19.94
N LEU A 221 -8.63 6.96 -20.31
CA LEU A 221 -9.83 6.11 -20.10
C LEU A 221 -9.86 4.90 -21.05
N GLU A 222 -9.23 5.02 -22.21
CA GLU A 222 -9.01 3.95 -23.18
C GLU A 222 -8.16 2.80 -22.64
N HIS A 223 -7.43 3.04 -21.56
CA HIS A 223 -6.64 2.04 -20.86
C HIS A 223 -7.45 1.26 -19.82
N LEU A 224 -8.76 1.53 -19.69
CA LEU A 224 -9.63 0.77 -18.80
C LEU A 224 -10.31 -0.39 -19.56
N ASP A 225 -10.24 -1.57 -18.96
CA ASP A 225 -10.90 -2.80 -19.44
C ASP A 225 -12.40 -2.81 -19.06
N ASP A 226 -12.72 -2.14 -17.96
CA ASP A 226 -14.07 -1.89 -17.47
C ASP A 226 -14.17 -0.46 -16.92
N HIS A 227 -15.06 -0.18 -15.97
CA HIS A 227 -15.18 1.16 -15.41
C HIS A 227 -14.00 1.59 -14.51
N VAL A 228 -13.12 0.66 -14.12
CA VAL A 228 -12.17 0.85 -13.00
C VAL A 228 -10.78 0.31 -13.29
N HIS A 229 -10.69 -0.88 -13.88
CA HIS A 229 -9.46 -1.62 -13.94
C HIS A 229 -8.72 -1.39 -15.24
N LEU A 230 -7.40 -1.27 -15.15
CA LEU A 230 -6.55 -1.14 -16.33
C LEU A 230 -6.57 -2.42 -17.17
N ASN A 231 -6.53 -2.25 -18.48
CA ASN A 231 -6.21 -3.29 -19.44
C ASN A 231 -4.69 -3.59 -19.44
N ALA A 232 -4.25 -4.55 -20.26
CA ALA A 232 -2.85 -4.96 -20.29
C ALA A 232 -1.88 -3.81 -20.63
N ASP A 233 -2.27 -2.92 -21.54
CA ASP A 233 -1.44 -1.79 -21.96
C ASP A 233 -1.31 -0.74 -20.85
N GLY A 234 -2.43 -0.37 -20.21
CA GLY A 234 -2.43 0.51 -19.04
C GLY A 234 -1.54 -0.03 -17.90
N TYR A 235 -1.53 -1.35 -17.69
CA TYR A 235 -0.62 -1.99 -16.74
C TYR A 235 0.85 -1.89 -17.14
N GLN A 236 1.20 -1.94 -18.43
CA GLN A 236 2.58 -1.76 -18.88
C GLN A 236 3.07 -0.33 -18.64
N ILE A 237 2.24 0.66 -18.99
CA ILE A 237 2.52 2.08 -18.74
C ILE A 237 2.71 2.34 -17.24
N TRP A 238 1.78 1.83 -16.41
CA TRP A 238 1.88 1.99 -14.95
C TRP A 238 3.12 1.30 -14.40
N ASN A 239 3.40 0.07 -14.83
CA ASN A 239 4.57 -0.69 -14.40
C ASN A 239 5.88 0.05 -14.69
N ALA A 240 6.03 0.66 -15.87
CA ALA A 240 7.26 1.37 -16.23
C ALA A 240 7.55 2.51 -15.24
N ALA A 241 6.56 3.36 -14.97
CA ALA A 241 6.71 4.45 -14.01
C ALA A 241 6.89 3.94 -12.57
N LEU A 242 6.17 2.88 -12.21
CA LEU A 242 6.23 2.30 -10.87
C LEU A 242 7.61 1.71 -10.58
N LEU A 243 8.21 1.00 -11.54
CA LEU A 243 9.55 0.43 -11.40
C LEU A 243 10.62 1.50 -11.26
N GLN A 244 10.55 2.56 -12.07
CA GLN A 244 11.48 3.68 -11.94
C GLN A 244 11.41 4.27 -10.52
N LYS A 245 10.20 4.48 -9.99
CA LYS A 245 10.03 5.05 -8.64
C LYS A 245 10.48 4.09 -7.54
N ILE A 246 10.19 2.79 -7.68
CA ILE A 246 10.66 1.76 -6.73
C ILE A 246 12.19 1.75 -6.67
N GLN A 247 12.86 1.77 -7.82
CA GLN A 247 14.33 1.76 -7.89
C GLN A 247 14.94 2.98 -7.19
N GLU A 248 14.41 4.18 -7.46
CA GLU A 248 14.83 5.44 -6.82
C GLU A 248 14.74 5.37 -5.28
N LEU A 249 13.62 4.85 -4.76
CA LEU A 249 13.39 4.76 -3.32
C LEU A 249 14.30 3.71 -2.66
N LEU A 250 14.48 2.56 -3.31
CA LEU A 250 15.34 1.48 -2.80
C LEU A 250 16.84 1.81 -2.86
N SER A 251 17.31 2.55 -3.86
CA SER A 251 18.71 3.01 -3.92
C SER A 251 19.02 4.01 -2.80
N THR A 252 18.06 4.84 -2.45
CA THR A 252 18.19 5.83 -1.37
C THR A 252 18.27 5.15 0.01
N SER A 253 17.54 4.04 0.21
CA SER A 253 17.62 3.24 1.45
C SER A 253 18.94 2.51 1.63
N ASN A 254 19.62 2.09 0.56
CA ASN A 254 20.88 1.33 0.66
C ASN A 254 22.13 2.21 0.86
N SER A 255 21.99 3.54 0.83
CA SER A 255 23.11 4.49 0.88
C SER A 255 23.31 5.14 2.26
N LYS A 256 22.65 4.63 3.30
CA LYS A 256 22.78 5.06 4.70
C LYS A 256 23.19 3.87 5.56
#